data_AF-A0AAJ1MI68-F1
#
_entry.id   AF-A0AAJ1MI68-F1
#
_cell.length_a   1.000
_cell.length_b   1.000
_cell.length_c   1.000
_cell.angle_alpha   90.00
_cell.angle_beta   90.00
_cell.angle_gamma   90.00
#
_symmetry.space_group_name_H-M   'P 1'
#
loop_
_entity.id
_entity.type
_entity.pdbx_description
1 polymer ?
#
loop_
_entity_poly.entity_id
_entity_poly.type
_entity_poly.pdbx_seq_one_letter_code
_entity_poly.pdbx_strand_id
1 'polypeptide(L)'
;MTETPQAFVAYSSRDSKLAELISTGVAKANRKVGKRIHYEPWEFNDIAGNPLVSPILEGIDRSEYVVADITYLNLNVVYEVGFAIGRSKTG
;
A
#
# COMPACT_ATOMS: atom_id res chain seq x y z
N MET A 1 23.51 -4.31 -9.31
CA MET A 1 22.23 -5.02 -9.56
C MET A 1 21.15 -3.95 -9.53
N THR A 2 20.38 -3.76 -10.60
CA THR A 2 19.25 -2.82 -10.56
C THR A 2 18.14 -3.46 -9.75
N GLU A 3 17.79 -2.86 -8.62
CA GLU A 3 16.64 -3.30 -7.81
C GLU A 3 15.37 -3.21 -8.66
N THR A 4 14.43 -4.13 -8.44
CA THR A 4 13.15 -4.10 -9.16
C THR A 4 12.28 -3.03 -8.51
N PRO A 5 11.74 -2.06 -9.26
CA PRO A 5 10.85 -1.04 -8.74
C PRO A 5 9.72 -1.64 -7.88
N GLN A 6 9.43 -1.05 -6.74
CA GLN A 6 8.37 -1.51 -5.83
C GLN A 6 7.13 -0.61 -5.91
N ALA A 7 5.97 -1.24 -5.91
CA ALA A 7 4.67 -0.60 -5.80
C ALA A 7 3.96 -1.08 -4.53
N PHE A 8 3.73 -0.17 -3.59
CA PHE A 8 3.02 -0.46 -2.36
C PHE A 8 1.51 -0.47 -2.61
N VAL A 9 0.83 -1.56 -2.28
CA VAL A 9 -0.62 -1.74 -2.49
C VAL A 9 -1.33 -1.80 -1.14
N ALA A 10 -1.81 -0.67 -0.65
CA ALA A 10 -2.51 -0.55 0.63
C ALA A 10 -4.02 -0.80 0.48
N TYR A 11 -4.60 -1.61 1.36
CA TYR A 11 -6.05 -1.86 1.38
C TYR A 11 -6.56 -2.25 2.77
N SER A 12 -7.86 -2.10 3.01
CA SER A 12 -8.50 -2.39 4.32
C SER A 12 -8.83 -3.87 4.51
N SER A 13 -8.64 -4.40 5.72
CA SER A 13 -9.10 -5.74 6.10
C SER A 13 -10.56 -5.81 6.56
N ARG A 14 -11.27 -4.67 6.61
CA ARG A 14 -12.67 -4.60 7.10
C ARG A 14 -13.64 -5.46 6.30
N ASP A 15 -13.37 -5.64 5.00
CA ASP A 15 -14.11 -6.54 4.13
C ASP A 15 -13.16 -7.63 3.63
N SER A 16 -13.31 -8.82 4.18
CA SER A 16 -12.44 -9.96 3.87
C SER A 16 -12.53 -10.38 2.40
N LYS A 17 -13.66 -10.19 1.73
CA LYS A 17 -13.80 -10.51 0.30
C LYS A 17 -13.05 -9.49 -0.55
N LEU A 18 -13.12 -8.22 -0.20
CA LEU A 18 -12.37 -7.17 -0.88
C LEU A 18 -10.85 -7.36 -0.68
N ALA A 19 -10.43 -7.65 0.54
CA ALA A 19 -9.03 -7.94 0.86
C ALA A 19 -8.49 -9.14 0.07
N GLU A 20 -9.25 -10.24 0.02
CA GLU A 20 -8.90 -11.43 -0.77
C GLU A 20 -8.81 -11.13 -2.27
N LEU A 21 -9.75 -10.33 -2.79
CA LEU A 21 -9.78 -9.93 -4.19
C LEU A 21 -8.54 -9.11 -4.56
N ILE A 22 -8.15 -8.15 -3.72
CA ILE A 22 -6.98 -7.30 -3.95
C ILE A 22 -5.70 -8.14 -3.87
N SER A 23 -5.54 -8.97 -2.83
CA SER A 23 -4.38 -9.87 -2.68
C SER A 23 -4.22 -10.81 -3.88
N THR A 24 -5.32 -11.40 -4.35
CA THR A 24 -5.35 -12.24 -5.55
C THR A 24 -4.98 -11.46 -6.81
N GLY A 25 -5.44 -10.21 -6.92
CA GLY A 25 -5.10 -9.29 -8.00
C GLY A 25 -3.61 -8.97 -8.06
N VAL A 26 -3.00 -8.67 -6.90
CA VAL A 26 -1.56 -8.43 -6.75
C VAL A 26 -0.75 -9.65 -7.19
N ALA A 27 -1.13 -10.85 -6.73
CA ALA A 27 -0.46 -12.09 -7.13
C ALA A 27 -0.52 -12.32 -8.65
N LYS A 28 -1.67 -12.05 -9.29
CA LYS A 28 -1.82 -12.14 -10.76
C LYS A 28 -0.98 -11.08 -11.48
N ALA A 29 -0.94 -9.85 -10.96
CA ALA A 29 -0.14 -8.77 -11.52
C ALA A 29 1.34 -9.13 -11.51
N ASN A 30 1.89 -9.52 -10.35
CA ASN A 30 3.29 -9.92 -10.21
C ASN A 30 3.70 -11.04 -11.17
N ARG A 31 2.83 -12.05 -11.38
CA ARG A 31 3.06 -13.11 -12.38
C ARG A 31 3.12 -12.59 -13.81
N LYS A 32 2.34 -11.56 -14.15
CA LYS A 32 2.24 -11.01 -15.51
C LYS A 32 3.36 -10.01 -15.82
N VAL A 33 3.74 -9.17 -14.85
CA VAL A 33 4.75 -8.11 -15.07
C VAL A 33 6.18 -8.59 -14.90
N GLY A 34 6.41 -9.71 -14.19
CA GLY A 34 7.73 -10.28 -13.97
C GLY A 34 8.64 -9.32 -13.19
N LYS A 35 9.88 -9.12 -13.66
CA LYS A 35 10.89 -8.26 -13.01
C LYS A 35 10.76 -6.77 -13.36
N ARG A 36 9.65 -6.33 -13.96
CA ARG A 36 9.46 -4.90 -14.30
C ARG A 36 9.06 -4.06 -13.10
N ILE A 37 8.23 -4.61 -12.23
CA ILE A 37 7.74 -3.97 -11.01
C ILE A 37 7.28 -5.08 -10.06
N HIS A 38 7.47 -4.88 -8.76
CA HIS A 38 6.96 -5.76 -7.73
C HIS A 38 5.86 -5.05 -6.95
N TYR A 39 4.65 -5.58 -7.00
CA TYR A 39 3.53 -5.11 -6.18
C TYR A 39 3.58 -5.77 -4.82
N GLU A 40 3.75 -4.98 -3.76
CA GLU A 40 3.78 -5.43 -2.36
C GLU A 40 2.40 -5.17 -1.73
N PRO A 41 1.61 -6.21 -1.41
CA PRO A 41 0.32 -6.04 -0.77
C PRO A 41 0.51 -5.70 0.71
N TRP A 42 -0.23 -4.70 1.17
CA TRP A 42 -0.26 -4.31 2.57
C TRP A 42 -1.71 -4.17 3.05
N GLU A 43 -2.10 -5.14 3.87
CA GLU A 43 -3.42 -5.19 4.47
C GLU A 43 -3.44 -4.41 5.78
N PHE A 44 -4.24 -3.35 5.81
CA PHE A 44 -4.49 -2.54 6.99
C PHE A 44 -5.39 -3.30 7.96
N ASN A 45 -4.83 -3.71 9.08
CA ASN A 45 -5.57 -4.26 10.22
C ASN A 45 -5.77 -3.19 11.28
N ASP A 46 -7.04 -2.85 11.56
CA ASP A 46 -7.47 -1.84 12.53
C ASP A 46 -7.30 -2.34 13.99
N ILE A 47 -6.10 -2.80 14.35
CA ILE A 47 -5.79 -3.23 15.72
C ILE A 47 -5.66 -1.96 16.57
N ALA A 48 -6.71 -1.63 17.30
CA ALA A 48 -6.74 -0.53 18.25
C ALA A 48 -5.60 -0.70 19.28
N GLY A 49 -4.63 0.22 19.27
CA GLY A 49 -3.59 0.31 20.31
C GLY A 49 -2.17 0.62 19.82
N ASN A 50 -1.85 0.38 18.55
CA ASN A 50 -0.58 0.82 17.95
C ASN A 50 -0.85 1.92 16.92
N PRO A 51 -0.01 2.98 16.85
CA PRO A 51 -0.11 3.95 15.76
C PRO A 51 0.11 3.23 14.44
N LEU A 52 -0.96 3.04 13.67
CA LEU A 52 -0.95 2.48 12.31
C LEU A 52 -0.09 3.30 11.33
N VAL A 53 0.31 4.48 11.77
CA VAL A 53 1.05 5.51 11.07
C VAL A 53 2.44 5.05 10.63
N SER A 54 3.19 4.31 11.45
CA SER A 54 4.60 4.01 11.14
C SER A 54 4.77 3.06 9.93
N PRO A 55 4.11 1.89 9.88
CA PRO A 55 4.39 0.91 8.83
C PRO A 55 3.92 1.37 7.44
N ILE A 56 2.82 2.13 7.36
CA ILE A 56 2.30 2.63 6.09
C ILE A 56 3.19 3.74 5.51
N LEU A 57 3.69 4.65 6.36
CA LEU A 57 4.61 5.70 5.94
C LEU A 57 5.93 5.10 5.45
N GLU A 58 6.45 4.09 6.14
CA GLU A 58 7.65 3.39 5.68
C GLU A 58 7.44 2.63 4.36
N GLY A 59 6.26 2.04 4.15
CA GLY A 59 5.91 1.37 2.90
C GLY A 59 5.85 2.35 1.72
N ILE A 60 5.28 3.53 1.95
CA ILE A 60 5.25 4.63 0.98
C ILE A 60 6.67 5.13 0.68
N ASP A 61 7.48 5.38 1.71
CA ASP A 61 8.85 5.91 1.56
C ASP A 61 9.78 4.95 0.81
N ARG A 62 9.61 3.64 1.01
CA ARG A 62 10.41 2.61 0.34
C ARG A 62 9.96 2.27 -1.09
N SER A 63 8.82 2.80 -1.54
CA SER A 63 8.21 2.40 -2.83
C SER A 63 8.24 3.52 -3.85
N GLU A 64 8.55 3.19 -5.11
CA GLU A 64 8.46 4.15 -6.21
C GLU A 64 7.01 4.52 -6.55
N TYR A 65 6.08 3.59 -6.31
CA TYR A 65 4.67 3.75 -6.62
C TYR A 65 3.80 3.36 -5.42
N VAL A 66 2.64 4.00 -5.31
CA VAL A 66 1.63 3.71 -4.27
C VAL A 66 0.27 3.50 -4.95
N VAL A 67 -0.41 2.43 -4.57
CA VAL A 67 -1.78 2.09 -4.94
C VAL A 67 -2.56 1.93 -3.64
N ALA A 68 -3.66 2.66 -3.48
CA ALA A 68 -4.47 2.61 -2.27
C ALA A 68 -5.94 2.34 -2.61
N ASP A 69 -6.51 1.30 -2.01
CA ASP A 69 -7.96 1.10 -1.99
C ASP A 69 -8.57 2.01 -0.91
N ILE A 70 -9.46 2.92 -1.32
CA ILE A 70 -10.13 3.90 -0.45
C ILE A 70 -11.60 3.54 -0.18
N THR A 71 -12.00 2.30 -0.46
CA THR A 71 -13.39 1.84 -0.30
C THR A 71 -13.86 1.98 1.15
N TYR A 72 -12.98 1.69 2.10
CA TYR A 72 -13.20 1.94 3.52
C TYR A 72 -12.21 3.01 4.00
N LEU A 73 -12.66 4.26 4.01
CA LEU A 73 -11.84 5.38 4.48
C LEU A 73 -11.58 5.27 5.98
N ASN A 74 -10.31 5.25 6.35
CA ASN A 74 -9.86 5.72 7.65
C ASN A 74 -9.34 7.15 7.44
N LEU A 75 -10.15 8.16 7.77
CA LEU A 75 -9.84 9.58 7.54
C LEU A 75 -8.49 10.01 8.13
N ASN A 76 -8.09 9.44 9.27
CA ASN A 76 -6.80 9.72 9.90
C ASN A 76 -5.66 9.20 9.02
N VAL A 77 -5.77 7.95 8.55
CA VAL A 77 -4.76 7.32 7.68
C VAL A 77 -4.69 8.01 6.31
N VAL A 78 -5.82 8.37 5.73
CA VAL A 78 -5.89 9.06 4.42
C VAL A 78 -5.22 10.43 4.49
N TYR A 79 -5.44 11.17 5.58
CA TYR A 79 -4.79 12.46 5.79
C TYR A 79 -3.26 12.30 5.87
N GLU A 80 -2.78 11.33 6.64
CA GLU A 80 -1.34 11.08 6.83
C GLU A 80 -0.65 10.58 5.55
N VAL A 81 -1.30 9.68 4.82
CA VAL A 81 -0.83 9.22 3.50
C VAL A 81 -0.76 10.39 2.52
N GLY A 82 -1.81 11.21 2.46
CA GLY A 82 -1.83 12.41 1.62
C GLY A 82 -0.72 13.39 1.99
N PHE A 83 -0.51 13.61 3.29
CA PHE A 83 0.57 14.45 3.81
C PHE A 83 1.96 13.90 3.44
N ALA A 84 2.18 12.60 3.58
CA ALA A 84 3.46 11.96 3.26
C ALA A 84 3.77 11.96 1.76
N ILE A 85 2.78 11.66 0.91
CA ILE A 85 2.91 11.76 -0.55
C ILE A 85 3.24 13.21 -0.95
N GLY A 86 2.57 14.20 -0.35
CA GLY A 86 2.84 15.61 -0.59
C GLY A 86 4.26 16.04 -0.19
N ARG A 87 4.82 15.41 0.86
CA ARG A 87 6.16 15.72 1.37
C ARG A 87 7.29 15.01 0.63
N SER A 88 7.08 13.78 0.16
CA SER A 88 8.14 12.95 -0.44
C SER A 88 8.19 12.97 -1.99
N LYS A 89 7.26 13.65 -2.68
CA LYS A 89 7.30 13.79 -4.16
C LYS A 89 7.86 15.12 -4.69
N THR A 90 8.46 15.94 -3.83
CA THR A 90 9.21 17.14 -4.26
C THR A 90 10.69 16.97 -3.96
N GLY A 91 11.39 16.25 -4.85
CA GLY A 91 12.84 16.05 -4.80
C GLY A 91 13.33 15.31 -6.03
#